data_AF-A0A2S1PUP4-F1
#
_entry.id   AF-A0A2S1PUP4-F1
#
_cell.length_a   1.000
_cell.length_b   1.000
_cell.length_c   1.000
_cell.angle_alpha   90.00
_cell.angle_beta   90.00
_cell.angle_gamma   90.00
#
_symmetry.space_group_name_H-M   'P 1'
#
loop_
_entity.id
_entity.type
_entity.pdbx_description
1 polymer ?
#
loop_
_entity_poly.entity_id
_entity_poly.type
_entity_poly.pdbx_seq_one_letter_code
_entity_poly.pdbx_strand_id
1 'polypeptide(L)' 'MIDINWILMRLGGIFLFSGIFLDVEIVVLIIGFVLIHMNLGLKTILVDYIHIEKIKITLLFLIRISSIEISRYFVELLL' A
#
# COMPACT_ATOMS: atom_id res chain seq x y z
N MET A 1 -7.52 34.00 -29.34
CA MET A 1 -6.70 34.92 -28.54
C MET A 1 -6.37 34.18 -27.26
N ILE A 2 -5.09 34.08 -26.87
CA ILE A 2 -4.73 33.47 -25.59
C ILE A 2 -5.12 34.50 -24.52
N ASP A 3 -6.06 34.13 -23.66
CA ASP A 3 -6.47 34.93 -22.50
C ASP A 3 -6.25 34.12 -21.21
N ILE A 4 -6.41 34.80 -20.07
CA ILE A 4 -6.19 34.19 -18.75
C ILE A 4 -7.14 33.01 -18.52
N ASN A 5 -8.39 33.09 -18.99
CA ASN A 5 -9.37 32.02 -18.84
C ASN A 5 -8.96 30.76 -19.62
N TRP A 6 -8.47 30.92 -20.84
CA TRP A 6 -7.97 29.82 -21.66
C TRP A 6 -6.76 29.12 -21.02
N ILE A 7 -5.82 29.88 -20.44
CA ILE A 7 -4.67 29.33 -19.71
C ILE A 7 -5.12 28.59 -18.46
N LEU A 8 -5.99 29.21 -17.63
CA LEU A 8 -6.50 28.61 -16.40
C LEU A 8 -7.25 27.30 -16.68
N MET A 9 -8.03 27.23 -17.75
CA MET A 9 -8.75 26.01 -18.12
C MET A 9 -7.79 24.87 -18.50
N ARG A 10 -6.67 25.17 -19.17
CA ARG A 10 -5.63 24.18 -19.48
C ARG A 10 -4.86 23.73 -18.24
N LEU A 11 -4.48 24.67 -17.37
CA LEU A 11 -3.83 24.37 -16.10
C LEU A 11 -4.72 23.54 -15.18
N GLY A 12 -6.02 23.82 -15.13
CA GLY A 12 -6.99 23.04 -14.36
C GLY A 12 -7.02 21.56 -14.80
N GLY A 13 -6.99 21.30 -16.11
CA GLY A 13 -6.89 19.93 -16.63
C GLY A 13 -5.58 19.23 -16.26
N ILE A 14 -4.45 19.95 -16.35
CA ILE A 14 -3.13 19.41 -15.96
C ILE A 14 -3.10 19.09 -14.47
N PHE A 15 -3.57 20.01 -13.61
CA PHE A 15 -3.58 19.82 -12.17
C PHE A 15 -4.51 18.71 -11.72
N LEU A 16 -5.68 18.59 -12.35
CA LEU A 16 -6.61 17.49 -12.08
C LEU A 16 -5.97 16.14 -12.42
N PHE A 17 -5.35 16.03 -13.60
CA PHE A 17 -4.67 14.80 -13.99
C PHE A 17 -3.52 14.49 -13.04
N SER A 18 -2.63 15.46 -12.76
CA SER A 18 -1.51 15.24 -11.84
C SER A 18 -1.96 14.92 -10.42
N GLY A 19 -3.07 15.50 -9.96
CA GLY A 19 -3.66 15.22 -8.66
C GLY A 19 -4.06 13.76 -8.53
N ILE A 20 -4.75 13.21 -9.54
CA ILE A 20 -5.14 11.79 -9.56
C ILE A 20 -3.92 10.86 -9.46
N PHE A 21 -2.83 11.14 -10.19
CA PHE A 21 -1.61 10.30 -10.08
C PHE A 21 -0.98 10.38 -8.69
N LEU A 22 -0.92 11.57 -8.12
CA LEU A 22 -0.35 11.79 -6.79
C LEU A 22 -1.20 11.10 -5.71
N ASP A 23 -2.53 11.15 -5.83
CA ASP A 23 -3.43 10.44 -4.92
C ASP A 23 -3.22 8.92 -4.98
N VAL A 24 -3.13 8.35 -6.19
CA VAL A 24 -2.83 6.92 -6.39
C VAL A 24 -1.46 6.55 -5.81
N GLU A 25 -0.44 7.37 -6.02
CA GLU A 25 0.90 7.15 -5.48
C GLU A 25 0.89 7.11 -3.95
N ILE A 26 0.24 8.09 -3.30
CA ILE A 26 0.11 8.16 -1.84
C ILE A 26 -0.59 6.91 -1.31
N VAL A 27 -1.67 6.49 -1.96
CA VAL A 27 -2.43 5.30 -1.58
C VAL A 27 -1.55 4.05 -1.64
N VAL A 28 -0.84 3.84 -2.76
CA VAL A 28 0.06 2.68 -2.93
C VAL A 28 1.18 2.72 -1.90
N LEU A 29 1.74 3.90 -1.62
CA LEU A 29 2.80 4.09 -0.62
C LEU A 29 2.31 3.68 0.78
N ILE A 30 1.13 4.16 1.19
CA ILE A 30 0.56 3.85 2.51
C ILE A 30 0.29 2.35 2.64
N ILE A 31 -0.34 1.73 1.64
CA ILE A 31 -0.62 0.29 1.64
C ILE A 31 0.68 -0.51 1.73
N GLY A 32 1.68 -0.16 0.92
CA GLY A 32 2.99 -0.80 0.95
C GLY A 32 3.66 -0.69 2.32
N PHE A 33 3.62 0.49 2.94
CA PHE A 33 4.19 0.71 4.27
C PHE A 33 3.49 -0.13 5.34
N VAL A 34 2.15 -0.19 5.33
CA VAL A 34 1.37 -1.00 6.26
C VAL A 34 1.73 -2.49 6.11
N LEU A 35 1.77 -3.01 4.88
CA LEU A 35 2.11 -4.40 4.62
C LEU A 35 3.53 -4.75 5.11
N ILE A 36 4.51 -3.89 4.84
CA ILE A 36 5.89 -4.07 5.31
C ILE A 36 5.94 -4.03 6.84
N HIS A 37 5.30 -3.04 7.46
CA HIS A 37 5.26 -2.87 8.90
C HIS A 37 4.67 -4.11 9.60
N MET A 38 3.52 -4.58 9.13
CA MET A 38 2.86 -5.78 9.66
C MET A 38 3.75 -7.02 9.51
N ASN A 39 4.36 -7.21 8.34
CA ASN A 39 5.19 -8.39 8.07
C ASN A 39 6.43 -8.44 8.99
N LEU A 40 7.11 -7.30 9.16
CA LEU A 40 8.25 -7.18 10.05
C LEU A 40 7.83 -7.36 11.51
N GLY A 41 6.75 -6.70 11.95
CA GLY A 41 6.25 -6.79 13.32
C GLY A 41 5.89 -8.23 13.71
N LEU A 42 5.16 -8.95 12.85
CA LEU A 42 4.79 -10.34 13.09
C LEU A 42 6.01 -11.26 13.12
N LYS A 43 7.00 -11.05 12.24
CA LYS A 43 8.26 -11.80 12.27
C LYS A 43 9.02 -11.60 13.57
N THR A 44 9.11 -10.36 14.07
CA THR A 44 9.74 -10.08 15.36
C THR A 44 9.04 -10.82 16.49
N ILE A 45 7.70 -10.77 16.55
CA ILE A 45 6.91 -11.54 17.54
C ILE A 45 7.21 -13.04 17.46
N LEU A 46 7.28 -13.63 16.26
CA LEU A 46 7.63 -15.04 16.12
C LEU A 46 9.04 -15.34 16.60
N VAL A 47 10.00 -14.44 16.36
CA VAL A 47 11.38 -14.63 16.81
C VAL A 47 11.45 -14.60 18.33
N ASP A 48 10.78 -13.64 18.96
CA ASP A 48 10.86 -13.41 20.40
C ASP A 48 10.10 -14.45 21.23
N TYR A 49 8.93 -14.90 20.76
CA TYR A 49 8.03 -15.72 21.57
C TYR A 49 7.92 -17.19 21.15
N ILE A 50 8.32 -17.56 19.92
CA ILE A 50 8.19 -18.93 19.42
C ILE A 50 9.56 -19.59 19.31
N HIS A 51 9.82 -20.56 20.19
CA HIS A 51 11.08 -21.30 20.25
C HIS A 51 11.04 -22.69 19.60
N ILE A 52 9.86 -23.15 19.18
CA ILE A 52 9.70 -24.43 18.47
C ILE A 52 9.78 -24.17 16.97
N GLU A 53 10.84 -24.66 16.33
CA GLU A 53 11.15 -24.37 14.92
C GLU A 53 10.02 -24.78 13.95
N LYS A 54 9.44 -25.97 14.15
CA LYS A 54 8.31 -26.45 13.33
C LYS A 54 7.11 -25.49 13.36
N ILE A 55 6.80 -24.95 14.54
CA ILE A 55 5.71 -23.99 14.72
C ILE A 55 6.08 -22.65 14.07
N LYS A 56 7.32 -22.18 14.25
CA LYS A 56 7.83 -20.94 13.64
C LYS A 56 7.73 -21.00 12.11
N ILE A 57 8.11 -22.12 11.48
CA ILE A 57 8.01 -22.30 10.02
C ILE A 57 6.55 -22.23 9.55
N THR A 58 5.63 -22.94 10.21
CA THR A 58 4.20 -22.90 9.88
C THR A 58 3.64 -21.49 9.99
N LEU A 59 3.98 -20.77 11.06
CA LEU A 59 3.52 -19.39 11.27
C LEU A 59 4.12 -18.42 10.24
N LEU A 60 5.39 -18.58 9.86
CA LEU A 60 6.00 -17.78 8.78
C LEU A 60 5.28 -17.99 7.43
N PHE A 61 4.87 -19.22 7.14
CA PHE A 61 4.06 -19.52 5.95
C PHE A 61 2.69 -18.84 6.02
N LEU A 62 2.01 -18.90 7.17
CA LEU A 62 0.73 -18.23 7.37
C LEU A 62 0.84 -16.69 7.28
N ILE A 63 1.93 -16.09 7.79
CA ILE A 63 2.19 -14.65 7.63
C ILE A 63 2.29 -14.28 6.15
N ARG A 64 2.93 -15.12 5.32
CA ARG A 64 3.00 -14.87 3.87
C ARG A 64 1.63 -14.94 3.21
N ILE A 65 0.83 -15.97 3.51
CA ILE A 65 -0.54 -16.09 2.99
C ILE A 65 -1.38 -14.88 3.41
N SER A 66 -1.32 -14.53 4.69
CA SER A 66 -2.05 -13.38 5.24
C SER A 66 -1.62 -12.06 4.58
N SER A 67 -0.33 -11.89 4.29
CA SER A 67 0.16 -10.68 3.58
C SER A 67 -0.43 -10.57 2.17
N ILE A 68 -0.55 -11.69 1.45
CA ILE A 68 -1.18 -11.73 0.10
C ILE A 68 -2.66 -11.39 0.21
N GLU A 69 -3.35 -11.99 1.17
CA GLU A 69 -4.79 -11.81 1.35
C GLU A 69 -5.15 -10.38 1.77
N ILE A 70 -4.38 -9.79 2.69
CA ILE A 70 -4.54 -8.38 3.09
C ILE A 70 -4.25 -7.45 1.90
N SER A 71 -3.20 -7.74 1.10
CA SER A 71 -2.91 -6.97 -0.11
C SER A 71 -4.06 -7.05 -1.12
N ARG A 72 -4.73 -8.20 -1.26
CA ARG A 72 -5.91 -8.36 -2.12
C ARG A 72 -7.05 -7.46 -1.63
N TYR A 73 -7.37 -7.47 -0.33
CA TYR A 73 -8.41 -6.59 0.23
C TYR A 73 -8.09 -5.11 0.06
N PHE A 74 -6.81 -4.71 0.14
CA PHE A 74 -6.42 -3.34 -0.14
C PHE A 74 -6.66 -2.94 -1.59
N VAL A 75 -6.38 -3.84 -2.55
CA VAL A 75 -6.67 -3.59 -3.97
C VAL A 75 -8.18 -3.51 -4.21
N GLU A 76 -8.97 -4.38 -3.56
CA GLU A 76 -10.44 -4.34 -3.62
C GLU A 76 -11.04 -3.07 -3.03
N LEU A 77 -10.40 -2.45 -2.04
CA LEU A 77 -10.85 -1.15 -1.52
C LEU A 77 -10.70 -0.01 -2.55
N LEU A 78 -9.80 -0.18 -3.53
CA LEU A 78 -9.49 0.84 -4.54
C LEU A 78 -10.29 0.68 -5.84
N LEU A 79 -10.96 -0.45 -6.03
CA LEU A 79 -11.74 -0.81 -7.23
C LEU A 79 -13.24 -0.87 -6.92
#